data_AF-A0A661M9W9-F1
#
_entry.id   AF-A0A661M9W9-F1
#
_cell.length_a   1.000
_cell.length_b   1.000
_cell.length_c   1.000
_cell.angle_alpha   90.00
_cell.angle_beta   90.00
_cell.angle_gamma   90.00
#
_symmetry.space_group_name_H-M   'P 1'
#
loop_
_entity.id
_entity.type
_entity.pdbx_description
1 polymer ?
#
loop_
_entity_poly.entity_id
_entity_poly.type
_entity_poly.pdbx_seq_one_letter_code
_entity_poly.pdbx_strand_id
1 'polypeptide(L)'
;MECPLPSPAWEESYENMDVPLLPSSIFGILAAANVVGVMLAKGGVLVFLLVTLGLLSAPFFPLAILLLMDAAGVDSRHLGAAGGMFFCVAEIGGFTGPLFMGALVDLTGTFFPGAVFLGCLCLAISGLARCLGRNGAAKILEPLDRPDWNG
;
A
#
# COMPACT_ATOMS: atom_id res chain seq x y z
N MET A 1 34.30 31.81 11.79
CA MET A 1 33.99 31.18 13.08
C MET A 1 32.57 30.64 12.94
N GLU A 2 32.43 29.62 12.10
CA GLU A 2 31.15 28.95 11.89
C GLU A 2 30.76 28.19 13.15
N CYS A 3 29.58 28.50 13.69
CA CYS A 3 28.89 27.59 14.59
C CYS A 3 28.59 26.30 13.82
N PRO A 4 28.95 25.11 14.31
CA PRO A 4 28.47 23.88 13.73
C PRO A 4 26.96 23.83 14.01
N LEU A 5 26.15 23.96 12.95
CA LEU A 5 24.72 23.73 13.06
C LEU A 5 24.54 22.26 13.50
N PRO A 6 23.75 21.98 14.55
CA PRO A 6 23.41 20.60 14.87
C PRO A 6 22.73 20.01 13.64
N SER A 7 23.23 18.87 13.16
CA SER A 7 22.54 18.08 12.14
C SER A 7 21.09 17.92 12.60
N PRO A 8 20.11 18.34 11.80
CA PRO A 8 18.75 18.33 12.28
C PRO A 8 18.31 16.89 12.55
N ALA A 9 17.79 16.65 13.76
CA ALA A 9 17.27 15.33 14.20
C ALA A 9 16.16 14.76 13.30
N TRP A 10 15.65 15.57 12.37
CA TRP A 10 14.72 15.14 11.35
C TRP A 10 15.39 14.44 10.16
N GLU A 11 16.67 14.68 9.88
CA GLU A 11 17.42 14.06 8.77
C GLU A 11 17.69 12.58 9.04
N GLU A 12 17.96 12.24 10.30
CA GLU A 12 18.04 10.85 10.78
C GLU A 12 16.65 10.18 10.76
N SER A 13 15.56 10.92 10.98
CA SER A 13 14.19 10.39 10.78
C SER A 13 13.87 10.12 9.32
N TYR A 14 14.44 10.87 8.36
CA TYR A 14 14.21 10.71 6.91
C TYR A 14 15.09 9.65 6.25
N GLU A 15 16.34 9.47 6.71
CA GLU A 15 17.21 8.37 6.31
C GLU A 15 16.69 7.02 6.85
N ASN A 16 15.96 7.06 7.97
CA ASN A 16 15.10 5.97 8.44
C ASN A 16 13.67 6.01 7.85
N MET A 17 13.34 7.06 7.08
CA MET A 17 12.10 7.19 6.29
C MET A 17 12.25 6.65 4.87
N ASP A 18 13.33 5.92 4.59
CA ASP A 18 13.26 4.64 3.89
C ASP A 18 12.43 3.61 4.71
N VAL A 19 11.26 4.02 5.23
CA VAL A 19 10.26 3.18 5.90
C VAL A 19 9.83 2.14 4.86
N PRO A 20 9.83 0.87 5.21
CA PRO A 20 10.74 -0.08 4.62
C PRO A 20 10.10 -0.69 3.35
N LEU A 21 10.76 -0.48 2.20
CA LEU A 21 10.37 -1.07 0.92
C LEU A 21 10.42 -2.62 0.95
N LEU A 22 11.16 -3.19 1.91
CA LEU A 22 11.29 -4.63 2.13
C LEU A 22 10.04 -5.26 2.81
N PRO A 23 9.57 -4.83 4.00
CA PRO A 23 8.36 -5.32 4.65
C PRO A 23 7.09 -5.17 3.82
N SER A 24 6.85 -4.02 3.19
CA SER A 24 5.64 -3.80 2.37
C SER A 24 5.50 -4.83 1.24
N SER A 25 6.63 -5.26 0.67
CA SER A 25 6.67 -6.33 -0.33
C SER A 25 6.42 -7.72 0.27
N ILE A 26 6.97 -7.98 1.46
CA ILE A 26 6.75 -9.24 2.20
C ILE A 26 5.27 -9.40 2.54
N PHE A 27 4.61 -8.32 2.98
CA PHE A 27 3.17 -8.31 3.27
C PHE A 27 2.34 -8.69 2.03
N GLY A 28 2.68 -8.18 0.86
CA GLY A 28 1.97 -8.51 -0.39
C GLY A 28 2.17 -9.94 -0.87
N ILE A 29 3.40 -10.46 -0.79
CA ILE A 29 3.69 -11.86 -1.13
C ILE A 29 2.97 -12.79 -0.16
N LEU A 30 2.97 -12.48 1.14
CA LEU A 30 2.28 -13.25 2.16
C LEU A 30 0.76 -13.20 1.98
N ALA A 31 0.20 -12.06 1.60
CA ALA A 31 -1.22 -11.91 1.31
C ALA A 31 -1.62 -12.71 0.05
N ALA A 32 -0.84 -12.64 -1.02
CA ALA A 32 -1.06 -13.44 -2.23
C ALA A 32 -1.02 -14.94 -1.94
N ALA A 33 -0.04 -15.40 -1.15
CA ALA A 33 0.07 -16.79 -0.73
C ALA A 33 -1.11 -17.23 0.15
N ASN A 34 -1.59 -16.38 1.06
CA ASN A 34 -2.77 -16.67 1.89
C ASN A 34 -4.05 -16.77 1.05
N VAL A 35 -4.28 -15.86 0.10
CA VAL A 35 -5.48 -15.87 -0.76
C VAL A 35 -5.58 -17.16 -1.57
N VAL A 36 -4.47 -17.61 -2.16
CA VAL A 36 -4.42 -18.88 -2.90
C VAL A 36 -4.49 -20.07 -1.94
N GLY A 37 -3.82 -19.98 -0.78
CA GLY A 37 -3.81 -21.01 0.25
C GLY A 37 -5.19 -21.32 0.84
N VAL A 38 -6.04 -20.30 1.01
CA VAL A 38 -7.43 -20.47 1.51
C VAL A 38 -8.25 -21.38 0.59
N MET A 39 -7.99 -21.38 -0.71
CA MET A 39 -8.70 -22.24 -1.67
C MET A 39 -8.26 -23.71 -1.62
N LEU A 40 -7.05 -23.98 -1.12
CA LEU A 40 -6.48 -25.33 -1.05
C LEU A 40 -6.62 -25.95 0.36
N ALA A 41 -6.71 -25.11 1.39
CA ALA A 41 -6.78 -25.53 2.78
C ALA A 41 -8.16 -26.09 3.18
N LYS A 42 -8.17 -27.01 4.15
CA LYS A 42 -9.39 -27.59 4.74
C LYS A 42 -9.24 -27.68 6.27
N GLY A 43 -10.36 -27.64 6.99
CA GLY A 43 -10.39 -27.83 8.45
C GLY A 43 -9.68 -26.73 9.23
N GLY A 44 -8.91 -27.09 10.27
CA GLY A 44 -8.27 -26.12 11.16
C GLY A 44 -7.24 -25.21 10.48
N VAL A 45 -6.60 -25.66 9.40
CA VAL A 45 -5.66 -24.85 8.62
C VAL A 45 -6.37 -23.68 7.95
N LEU A 46 -7.60 -23.89 7.46
CA LEU A 46 -8.39 -22.83 6.83
C LEU A 46 -8.72 -21.70 7.82
N VAL A 47 -9.09 -22.04 9.05
CA VAL A 47 -9.34 -21.04 10.12
C VAL A 47 -8.08 -20.23 10.40
N PHE A 48 -6.92 -20.89 10.48
CA PHE A 48 -5.65 -20.20 10.67
C PHE A 48 -5.36 -19.20 9.54
N LEU A 49 -5.48 -19.61 8.27
CA LEU A 49 -5.27 -18.72 7.13
C LEU A 49 -6.27 -17.54 7.11
N LEU A 50 -7.53 -17.77 7.47
CA LEU A 50 -8.54 -16.71 7.58
C LEU A 50 -8.20 -15.70 8.68
N VAL A 51 -7.75 -16.17 9.84
CA VAL A 51 -7.32 -15.29 10.94
C VAL A 51 -6.11 -14.47 10.50
N THR A 52 -5.10 -15.10 9.87
CA THR A 52 -3.92 -14.40 9.37
C THR A 52 -4.30 -13.39 8.27
N LEU A 53 -5.19 -13.75 7.34
CA LEU A 53 -5.68 -12.85 6.30
C LEU A 53 -6.41 -11.64 6.88
N GLY A 54 -7.25 -11.84 7.90
CA GLY A 54 -7.93 -10.76 8.61
C GLY A 54 -6.95 -9.83 9.33
N LEU A 55 -5.94 -10.40 9.99
CA LEU A 55 -4.91 -9.63 10.69
C LEU A 55 -4.06 -8.81 9.72
N LEU A 56 -3.76 -9.35 8.54
CA LEU A 56 -3.08 -8.65 7.46
C LEU A 56 -3.93 -7.49 6.93
N SER A 57 -5.25 -7.66 6.78
CA SER A 57 -6.13 -6.65 6.19
C SER A 57 -6.54 -5.53 7.16
N ALA A 58 -6.61 -5.81 8.47
CA ALA A 58 -7.12 -4.88 9.47
C ALA A 58 -6.44 -3.49 9.53
N PRO A 59 -5.11 -3.36 9.43
CA PRO A 59 -4.45 -2.06 9.56
C PRO A 59 -4.50 -1.20 8.28
N PHE A 60 -4.90 -1.75 7.13
CA PHE A 60 -4.77 -1.04 5.85
C PHE A 60 -5.59 0.25 5.77
N PHE A 61 -6.85 0.19 6.20
CA PHE A 61 -7.74 1.35 6.14
C PHE A 61 -7.26 2.52 7.02
N PRO A 62 -6.95 2.34 8.32
CA PRO A 62 -6.43 3.43 9.15
C PRO A 62 -5.06 3.92 8.68
N LEU A 63 -4.16 3.05 8.21
CA LEU A 63 -2.87 3.46 7.66
C LEU A 63 -3.02 4.30 6.38
N ALA A 64 -3.97 3.96 5.51
CA ALA A 64 -4.20 4.73 4.29
C ALA A 64 -4.66 6.17 4.59
N ILE A 65 -5.51 6.34 5.60
CA ILE A 65 -5.93 7.68 6.05
C ILE A 65 -4.78 8.42 6.74
N LEU A 66 -3.97 7.73 7.56
CA LEU A 66 -2.77 8.33 8.17
C LEU A 66 -1.79 8.82 7.11
N LEU A 67 -1.51 8.01 6.09
CA LEU A 67 -0.66 8.39 4.95
C LEU A 67 -1.24 9.58 4.18
N LEU A 68 -2.57 9.66 4.06
CA LEU A 68 -3.22 10.78 3.40
C LEU A 68 -3.12 12.08 4.21
N MET A 69 -3.13 11.98 5.54
CA MET A 69 -2.91 13.11 6.45
C MET A 69 -1.46 13.57 6.47
N ASP A 70 -0.51 12.66 6.30
CA ASP A 70 0.93 12.94 6.28
C ASP A 70 1.43 13.39 4.89
N ALA A 71 0.61 13.24 3.84
CA ALA A 71 0.97 13.57 2.48
C ALA A 71 1.23 15.08 2.30
N ALA A 72 2.46 15.42 1.90
CA ALA A 72 2.87 16.78 1.57
C ALA A 72 1.99 17.36 0.45
N GLY A 73 1.16 18.35 0.79
CA GLY A 73 0.26 19.04 -0.15
C GLY A 73 -1.24 18.91 0.17
N VAL A 74 -1.64 18.05 1.10
CA VAL A 74 -3.03 18.01 1.59
C VAL A 74 -3.17 18.90 2.82
N ASP A 75 -3.61 20.14 2.61
CA ASP A 75 -3.95 21.02 3.73
C ASP A 75 -5.13 20.44 4.54
N SER A 76 -5.15 20.72 5.85
CA SER A 76 -6.20 20.30 6.77
C SER A 76 -7.63 20.62 6.29
N ARG A 77 -7.79 21.68 5.50
CA ARG A 77 -9.07 22.09 4.89
C ARG A 77 -9.55 21.16 3.78
N HIS A 78 -8.66 20.44 3.09
CA HIS A 78 -8.96 19.56 1.96
C HIS A 78 -8.91 18.07 2.32
N LEU A 79 -8.53 17.74 3.55
CA LEU A 79 -8.43 16.36 4.05
C LEU A 79 -9.74 15.57 3.88
N GLY A 80 -10.90 16.20 4.11
CA GLY A 80 -12.20 15.58 3.91
C GLY A 80 -12.51 15.25 2.43
N ALA A 81 -12.10 16.13 1.50
CA ALA A 81 -12.27 15.89 0.06
C ALA A 81 -11.30 14.81 -0.45
N ALA A 82 -10.05 14.83 0.01
CA ALA A 82 -9.06 13.81 -0.30
C ALA A 82 -9.50 12.43 0.22
N GLY A 83 -9.99 12.36 1.46
CA GLY A 83 -10.53 11.13 2.05
C GLY A 83 -11.76 10.61 1.29
N GLY A 84 -12.64 11.52 0.85
CA GLY A 84 -13.78 11.18 -0.01
C GLY A 84 -13.36 10.57 -1.35
N MET A 85 -12.36 11.15 -2.02
CA MET A 85 -11.83 10.58 -3.28
C MET A 85 -11.17 9.21 -3.08
N PHE A 86 -10.40 9.04 -2.00
CA PHE A 86 -9.85 7.73 -1.63
C PHE A 86 -10.96 6.69 -1.44
N PHE A 87 -12.02 7.05 -0.72
CA PHE A 87 -13.15 6.17 -0.49
C PHE A 87 -13.90 5.83 -1.79
N CYS A 88 -14.11 6.79 -2.68
CA CYS A 88 -14.73 6.52 -3.98
C CYS A 88 -13.92 5.50 -4.80
N VAL A 89 -12.59 5.61 -4.83
CA VAL A 89 -11.72 4.63 -5.50
C VAL A 89 -11.79 3.27 -4.80
N ALA A 90 -11.81 3.25 -3.47
CA ALA A 90 -11.94 2.02 -2.68
C ALA A 90 -13.26 1.29 -2.95
N GLU A 91 -14.39 2.01 -3.05
CA GLU A 91 -15.70 1.44 -3.40
C GLU A 91 -15.73 0.87 -4.81
N ILE A 92 -15.12 1.56 -5.80
CA ILE A 92 -14.99 1.02 -7.16
C ILE A 92 -14.22 -0.30 -7.12
N GLY A 93 -13.11 -0.37 -6.38
CA GLY A 93 -12.34 -1.60 -6.20
C GLY A 93 -13.15 -2.70 -5.50
N GLY A 94 -13.87 -2.35 -4.43
CA GLY A 94 -14.70 -3.25 -3.64
C GLY A 94 -15.87 -3.85 -4.42
N PHE A 95 -16.45 -3.08 -5.35
CA PHE A 95 -17.47 -3.58 -6.27
C PHE A 95 -16.89 -4.41 -7.42
N THR A 96 -15.77 -3.95 -7.99
CA THR A 96 -15.14 -4.57 -9.16
C THR A 96 -14.53 -5.93 -8.83
N GLY A 97 -13.97 -6.12 -7.63
CA GLY A 97 -13.34 -7.39 -7.21
C GLY A 97 -14.28 -8.60 -7.30
N PRO A 98 -15.42 -8.60 -6.59
CA PRO A 98 -16.42 -9.68 -6.65
C PRO A 98 -17.03 -9.85 -8.04
N LEU A 99 -17.20 -8.75 -8.80
CA LEU A 99 -17.72 -8.81 -10.16
C LEU A 99 -16.78 -9.58 -11.10
N PHE A 100 -15.48 -9.28 -11.07
CA PHE A 100 -14.47 -10.05 -11.82
C PHE A 100 -14.38 -11.49 -11.32
N MET A 101 -14.38 -11.69 -10.00
CA MET A 101 -14.38 -13.04 -9.41
C MET A 101 -15.56 -13.87 -9.94
N GLY A 102 -16.76 -13.31 -9.93
CA GLY A 102 -17.98 -13.95 -10.43
C GLY A 102 -17.90 -14.26 -11.92
N ALA A 103 -17.48 -13.31 -12.75
CA ALA A 103 -17.31 -13.53 -14.18
C ALA A 103 -16.30 -14.66 -14.50
N LEU A 104 -15.19 -14.74 -13.74
CA LEU A 104 -14.22 -15.81 -13.90
C LEU A 104 -14.80 -17.18 -13.49
N VAL A 105 -15.61 -17.22 -12.43
CA VAL A 105 -16.30 -18.43 -11.96
C VAL A 105 -17.34 -18.88 -13.00
N ASP A 106 -18.11 -17.96 -13.57
CA ASP A 106 -19.12 -18.29 -14.59
C ASP A 106 -18.48 -18.89 -15.86
N LEU A 107 -17.28 -18.44 -16.22
CA LEU A 107 -16.55 -18.96 -17.39
C LEU A 107 -15.82 -20.28 -17.14
N THR A 108 -15.34 -20.53 -15.91
CA THR A 108 -14.47 -21.68 -15.61
C THR A 108 -15.14 -22.76 -14.75
N GLY A 109 -16.30 -22.45 -14.16
CA GLY A 109 -17.02 -23.31 -13.22
C GLY A 109 -16.35 -23.48 -11.86
N THR A 110 -15.25 -22.76 -11.57
CA THR A 110 -14.49 -22.93 -10.31
C THR A 110 -14.00 -21.58 -9.75
N PHE A 111 -13.79 -21.52 -8.43
CA PHE A 111 -13.28 -20.32 -7.74
C PHE A 111 -11.76 -20.17 -7.78
N PHE A 112 -11.03 -21.22 -8.18
CA PHE A 112 -9.58 -21.23 -8.22
C PHE A 112 -8.96 -20.13 -9.13
N PRO A 113 -9.38 -19.95 -10.40
CA PRO A 113 -8.79 -18.94 -11.28
C PRO A 113 -9.05 -17.52 -10.77
N GLY A 114 -10.18 -17.27 -10.12
CA GLY A 114 -10.46 -16.00 -9.49
C GLY A 114 -9.53 -15.73 -8.29
N ALA A 115 -9.26 -16.72 -7.44
CA ALA A 115 -8.31 -16.58 -6.34
C ALA A 115 -6.87 -16.35 -6.83
N VAL A 116 -6.46 -17.02 -7.91
CA VAL A 116 -5.17 -16.77 -8.58
C VAL A 116 -5.11 -15.35 -9.13
N PHE A 117 -6.20 -14.86 -9.74
CA PHE A 117 -6.29 -13.48 -10.22
C PHE A 117 -6.13 -12.46 -9.08
N LEU A 118 -6.84 -12.64 -7.96
CA LEU A 118 -6.68 -11.79 -6.76
C LEU A 118 -5.26 -11.87 -6.19
N GLY A 119 -4.64 -13.05 -6.17
CA GLY A 119 -3.24 -13.22 -5.77
C GLY A 119 -2.27 -12.46 -6.69
N CYS A 120 -2.45 -12.56 -8.01
CA CYS A 120 -1.68 -11.80 -9.00
C CYS A 120 -1.87 -10.29 -8.85
N LEU A 121 -3.10 -9.83 -8.56
CA LEU A 121 -3.38 -8.43 -8.31
C LEU A 121 -2.62 -7.91 -7.09
N CYS A 122 -2.57 -8.71 -6.01
CA CYS A 122 -1.80 -8.37 -4.81
C CYS A 122 -0.31 -8.22 -5.12
N LEU A 123 0.27 -9.15 -5.89
CA LEU A 123 1.65 -9.06 -6.35
C LEU A 123 1.91 -7.86 -7.27
N ALA A 124 0.97 -7.54 -8.16
CA ALA A 124 1.06 -6.39 -9.05
C ALA A 124 1.09 -5.07 -8.27
N ILE A 125 0.22 -4.92 -7.26
CA ILE A 125 0.19 -3.74 -6.38
C ILE A 125 1.49 -3.63 -5.59
N SER A 126 2.02 -4.73 -5.04
CA SER A 126 3.32 -4.72 -4.37
C SER A 126 4.47 -4.37 -5.31
N GLY A 127 4.46 -4.87 -6.55
CA GLY A 127 5.42 -4.50 -7.58
C GLY A 127 5.36 -3.03 -7.95
N LEU A 128 4.15 -2.48 -8.09
CA LEU A 128 3.92 -1.07 -8.37
C LEU A 128 4.38 -0.18 -7.21
N ALA A 129 4.09 -0.57 -5.97
CA ALA A 129 4.55 0.15 -4.78
C ALA A 129 6.08 0.23 -4.73
N ARG A 130 6.79 -0.86 -5.08
CA ARG A 130 8.26 -0.85 -5.21
C ARG A 130 8.73 0.06 -6.34
N CYS A 131 8.05 0.05 -7.48
CA CYS A 131 8.39 0.89 -8.62
C CYS A 131 8.25 2.37 -8.27
N LEU A 132 7.17 2.73 -7.56
CA LEU A 132 6.93 4.09 -7.12
C LEU A 132 7.94 4.53 -6.06
N GLY A 133 8.24 3.70 -5.05
CA GLY A 133 9.25 4.02 -4.04
C GLY A 133 10.64 4.24 -4.63
N ARG A 134 11.02 3.46 -5.65
CA ARG A 134 12.31 3.62 -6.33
C ARG A 134 12.41 4.90 -7.18
N ASN A 135 11.30 5.36 -7.75
CA ASN A 135 11.27 6.53 -8.64
C ASN A 135 10.89 7.83 -7.90
N GLY A 136 10.16 7.74 -6.78
CA GLY A 136 9.74 8.87 -5.95
C GLY A 136 10.91 9.53 -5.21
N ALA A 137 11.83 8.72 -4.66
CA ALA A 137 13.06 9.24 -4.04
C ALA A 137 13.90 10.07 -5.03
N ALA A 138 13.99 9.63 -6.29
CA ALA A 138 14.78 10.32 -7.31
C ALA A 138 14.17 11.68 -7.75
N LYS A 139 12.84 11.84 -7.69
CA LYS A 139 12.15 13.07 -8.14
C LYS A 139 11.88 14.09 -7.03
N ILE A 140 11.80 13.66 -5.77
CA ILE A 140 11.55 14.56 -4.62
C ILE A 140 12.83 15.26 -4.15
N LEU A 141 14.00 14.68 -4.41
CA LEU A 141 15.29 15.29 -4.07
C LEU A 141 15.80 16.31 -5.11
N GLU A 142 15.24 16.32 -6.32
CA GLU A 142 15.65 17.24 -7.40
C GLU A 142 15.23 18.72 -7.17
N PRO A 143 14.07 19.05 -6.55
CA PRO A 143 13.65 20.44 -6.37
C PRO A 143 14.15 21.13 -5.09
N LEU A 144 14.64 20.39 -4.09
CA LEU A 144 15.03 20.95 -2.78
C LEU A 144 16.51 21.36 -2.70
N ASP A 145 17.32 21.01 -3.70
CA ASP A 145 18.68 21.54 -3.89
C ASP A 145 18.68 22.88 -4.66
N ARG A 146 17.79 23.80 -4.26
CA ARG A 146 17.89 25.20 -4.69
C ARG A 146 17.96 26.09 -3.47
N PRO A 147 19.16 26.49 -3.04
CA PRO A 147 19.27 27.57 -2.07
C PRO A 147 18.87 28.89 -2.75
N ASP A 148 17.66 29.36 -2.50
CA ASP A 148 17.18 30.68 -2.87
C ASP A 148 17.70 31.74 -1.90
N TRP A 149 19.01 32.00 -1.99
CA TRP A 149 19.63 33.18 -1.36
C TRP A 149 19.38 34.43 -2.22
N ASN A 150 18.14 34.93 -2.27
CA ASN A 150 17.84 36.29 -2.72
C ASN A 150 16.37 36.69 -2.50
N GLY A 151 16.15 37.44 -1.41
CA GLY A 151 14.96 38.22 -1.11
C GLY A 151 15.05 38.87 0.26
#